data_AF-A0A8X7R693-F1
#
_entry.id   AF-A0A8X7R693-F1
#
_cell.length_a   1.000
_cell.length_b   1.000
_cell.length_c   1.000
_cell.angle_alpha   90.00
_cell.angle_beta   90.00
_cell.angle_gamma   90.00
#
_symmetry.space_group_name_H-M   'P 1'
#
loop_
_entity.id
_entity.type
_entity.pdbx_description
1 polymer ?
#
loop_
_entity_poly.entity_id
_entity_poly.type
_entity_poly.pdbx_seq_one_letter_code
_entity_poly.pdbx_strand_id
1 'polypeptide(L)'
;MCLVEDRQVPLDATSDLPTLFDGTTRLYISYTCPFAQRVWITRNLKGLQENIKLVPIDLPNRPAWFKEKVNPANKVPALEHNGKIMGESLDLIKYVDSNFEGPSLYPLDPEKRNFGEDMLKYVDTTFTKVVFGSFKGDPAKDTASVFNHLENALQKFDDGPFFLGDLSLVDVAYIPFVQRFQVFLGEVFKYDITAGRPKLAAWIEEMNKMVAYTQTITESEYVINFFKNVLEHRPASLDATADPPALFDGTTRLYTSYSCPYAQRVWITRNFKGLQEKIKLVPLDLENRPAWYKEKVYPENKVPALEHNGKIIGESLDLIKYLDHTFEGPSLFPEDNAKREFGEELLKYTDTFTKTMWASLKGDPFTETAPVLDYLENSLYKFDDGPFFLGQFSLVDTAYIPFIERFQIVLNELFKCDITAERPKLSAWIEEMNKIDAYVQTKTDSKEIVEIFKRKLI
;
A
#
# COMPACT_ATOMS: atom_id res chain seq x y z
N MET A 1 -5.73 17.94 -31.30
CA MET A 1 -6.85 17.91 -30.33
C MET A 1 -6.61 16.70 -29.45
N CYS A 2 -6.48 16.86 -28.12
CA CYS A 2 -6.21 15.73 -27.23
C CYS A 2 -7.49 14.89 -27.09
N LEU A 3 -7.42 13.60 -27.42
CA LEU A 3 -8.55 12.68 -27.23
C LEU A 3 -8.69 12.37 -25.73
N VAL A 4 -9.91 12.39 -25.22
CA VAL A 4 -10.26 11.86 -23.90
C VAL A 4 -10.56 10.37 -24.10
N GLU A 5 -9.77 9.50 -23.49
CA GLU A 5 -9.95 8.06 -23.56
C GLU A 5 -10.59 7.52 -22.28
N ASP A 6 -11.52 6.58 -22.43
CA ASP A 6 -12.08 5.86 -21.29
C ASP A 6 -11.01 4.98 -20.63
N ARG A 7 -11.02 4.94 -19.29
CA ARG A 7 -10.12 4.06 -18.54
C ARG A 7 -10.54 2.61 -18.77
N GLN A 8 -9.59 1.79 -19.22
CA GLN A 8 -9.77 0.36 -19.37
C GLN A 8 -9.66 -0.32 -18.00
N VAL A 9 -10.27 -1.49 -17.84
CA VAL A 9 -10.09 -2.29 -16.63
C VAL A 9 -8.62 -2.74 -16.54
N PRO A 10 -7.93 -2.49 -15.41
CA PRO A 10 -6.55 -2.96 -15.21
C PRO A 10 -6.45 -4.49 -15.30
N LEU A 11 -5.43 -5.00 -15.99
CA LEU A 11 -5.13 -6.42 -16.07
C LEU A 11 -4.60 -6.92 -14.72
N ASP A 12 -5.16 -8.02 -14.26
CA ASP A 12 -4.92 -8.64 -12.96
C ASP A 12 -4.29 -10.06 -13.10
N ALA A 13 -4.19 -10.79 -12.00
CA ALA A 13 -3.58 -12.12 -11.96
C ALA A 13 -4.25 -13.16 -12.88
N THR A 14 -5.50 -12.94 -13.25
CA THR A 14 -6.29 -13.84 -14.12
C THR A 14 -6.23 -13.45 -15.59
N SER A 15 -5.68 -12.28 -15.89
CA SER A 15 -5.64 -11.72 -17.24
C SER A 15 -4.57 -12.38 -18.10
N ASP A 16 -4.91 -12.70 -19.34
CA ASP A 16 -3.96 -13.25 -20.31
C ASP A 16 -2.90 -12.24 -20.74
N LEU A 17 -1.69 -12.73 -21.02
CA LEU A 17 -0.60 -11.94 -21.60
C LEU A 17 -1.00 -11.48 -23.01
N PRO A 18 -0.97 -10.16 -23.32
CA PRO A 18 -1.09 -9.70 -24.70
C PRO A 18 0.05 -10.24 -25.56
N THR A 19 -0.23 -10.60 -26.81
CA THR A 19 0.81 -11.05 -27.76
C THR A 19 1.90 -9.98 -27.91
N LEU A 20 3.09 -10.27 -27.39
CA LEU A 20 4.23 -9.37 -27.46
C LEU A 20 4.79 -9.32 -28.88
N PHE A 21 5.26 -8.14 -29.26
CA PHE A 21 5.94 -7.80 -30.50
C PHE A 21 5.12 -8.09 -31.76
N ASP A 22 3.80 -7.97 -31.66
CA ASP A 22 2.85 -8.10 -32.77
C ASP A 22 2.76 -6.83 -33.66
N GLY A 23 3.64 -5.85 -33.43
CA GLY A 23 3.63 -4.56 -34.12
C GLY A 23 2.87 -3.46 -33.37
N THR A 24 2.14 -3.80 -32.30
CA THR A 24 1.47 -2.81 -31.45
C THR A 24 2.47 -2.20 -30.47
N THR A 25 2.55 -0.87 -30.42
CA THR A 25 3.29 -0.20 -29.34
C THR A 25 2.42 -0.14 -28.09
N ARG A 26 2.90 -0.70 -26.97
CA ARG A 26 2.16 -0.77 -25.71
C ARG A 26 2.88 -0.06 -24.59
N LEU A 27 2.17 0.79 -23.86
CA LEU A 27 2.62 1.40 -22.63
C LEU A 27 1.89 0.75 -21.46
N TYR A 28 2.60 -0.09 -20.73
CA TYR A 28 2.11 -0.72 -19.51
C TYR A 28 2.16 0.29 -18.35
N ILE A 29 1.01 0.56 -17.75
CA ILE A 29 0.86 1.59 -16.71
C ILE A 29 0.09 1.07 -15.51
N SER A 30 0.05 1.87 -14.45
CA SER A 30 -1.04 1.82 -13.49
C SER A 30 -1.59 3.23 -13.31
N TYR A 31 -2.91 3.37 -13.27
CA TYR A 31 -3.58 4.68 -13.13
C TYR A 31 -3.26 5.40 -11.83
N THR A 32 -2.67 4.71 -10.86
CA THR A 32 -2.33 5.24 -9.54
C THR A 32 -0.85 5.55 -9.40
N CYS A 33 -0.02 5.21 -10.40
CA CYS A 33 1.42 5.38 -10.35
C CYS A 33 1.87 6.75 -10.92
N PRO A 34 2.50 7.64 -10.12
CA PRO A 34 2.96 8.94 -10.60
C PRO A 34 4.05 8.83 -11.67
N PHE A 35 4.91 7.79 -11.61
CA PHE A 35 5.95 7.56 -12.61
C PHE A 35 5.35 7.16 -13.97
N ALA A 36 4.31 6.32 -13.97
CA ALA A 36 3.62 5.94 -15.20
C ALA A 36 2.81 7.10 -15.78
N GLN A 37 2.27 7.95 -14.91
CA GLN A 37 1.55 9.16 -15.32
C GLN A 37 2.43 10.11 -16.15
N ARG A 38 3.75 10.22 -15.86
CA ARG A 38 4.69 11.00 -16.69
C ARG A 38 4.59 10.62 -18.17
N VAL A 39 4.72 9.32 -18.46
CA VAL A 39 4.71 8.82 -19.85
C VAL A 39 3.33 8.90 -20.48
N TRP A 40 2.26 8.74 -19.69
CA TRP A 40 0.89 8.95 -20.16
C TRP A 40 0.64 10.41 -20.57
N ILE A 41 1.11 11.38 -19.77
CA ILE A 41 1.02 12.80 -20.11
C ILE A 41 1.81 13.09 -21.38
N THR A 42 3.06 12.61 -21.50
CA THR A 42 3.88 12.79 -22.73
C THR A 42 3.17 12.24 -23.96
N ARG A 43 2.61 11.03 -23.88
CA ARG A 43 1.81 10.42 -24.94
C ARG A 43 0.65 11.33 -25.36
N ASN A 44 -0.09 11.87 -24.39
CA ASN A 44 -1.26 12.71 -24.66
C ASN A 44 -0.90 14.08 -25.24
N LEU A 45 0.21 14.68 -24.78
CA LEU A 45 0.73 15.96 -25.29
C LEU A 45 1.22 15.83 -26.74
N LYS A 46 1.80 14.68 -27.10
CA LYS A 46 2.26 14.40 -28.46
C LYS A 46 1.15 13.93 -29.40
N GLY A 47 -0.05 13.69 -28.91
CA GLY A 47 -1.17 13.20 -29.71
C GLY A 47 -1.05 11.72 -30.11
N LEU A 48 -0.31 10.92 -29.33
CA LEU A 48 0.04 9.53 -29.67
C LEU A 48 -0.97 8.51 -29.16
N GLN A 49 -2.22 8.92 -28.93
CA GLN A 49 -3.25 8.05 -28.37
C GLN A 49 -3.54 6.83 -29.24
N GLU A 50 -3.55 7.03 -30.56
CA GLU A 50 -3.80 5.97 -31.53
C GLU A 50 -2.57 5.07 -31.75
N ASN A 51 -1.36 5.63 -31.59
CA ASN A 51 -0.09 4.95 -31.85
C ASN A 51 0.43 4.13 -30.67
N ILE A 52 0.22 4.60 -29.44
CA ILE A 52 0.67 3.94 -28.22
C ILE A 52 -0.57 3.48 -27.45
N LYS A 53 -0.77 2.17 -27.32
CA LYS A 53 -1.90 1.63 -26.54
C LYS A 53 -1.55 1.54 -25.07
N LEU A 54 -2.44 2.03 -24.21
CA LEU A 54 -2.29 1.84 -22.78
C LEU A 54 -2.66 0.40 -22.41
N VAL A 55 -1.88 -0.18 -21.51
CA VAL A 55 -2.18 -1.47 -20.88
C VAL A 55 -2.15 -1.24 -19.37
N PRO A 56 -3.28 -0.92 -18.74
CA PRO A 56 -3.33 -0.75 -17.30
C PRO A 56 -3.10 -2.09 -16.59
N ILE A 57 -2.31 -2.06 -15.53
CA ILE A 57 -1.94 -3.20 -14.69
C ILE A 57 -2.43 -2.93 -13.27
N ASP A 58 -3.16 -3.89 -12.69
CA ASP A 58 -3.44 -3.92 -11.26
C ASP A 58 -2.12 -4.21 -10.53
N LEU A 59 -1.63 -3.26 -9.72
CA LEU A 59 -0.36 -3.44 -9.02
C LEU A 59 -0.50 -4.37 -7.80
N PRO A 60 -1.54 -4.23 -6.95
CA PRO A 60 -1.87 -5.22 -5.92
C PRO A 60 -2.03 -6.65 -6.44
N ASN A 61 -2.78 -6.84 -7.54
CA ASN A 61 -3.09 -8.17 -8.09
C ASN A 61 -2.43 -8.41 -9.45
N ARG A 62 -1.13 -8.17 -9.55
CA ARG A 62 -0.44 -8.15 -10.85
C ARG A 62 -0.33 -9.53 -11.50
N PRO A 63 -0.55 -9.65 -12.83
CA PRO A 63 -0.27 -10.89 -13.55
C PRO A 63 1.20 -11.32 -13.46
N ALA A 64 1.43 -12.60 -13.19
CA ALA A 64 2.76 -13.20 -13.07
C ALA A 64 3.61 -12.97 -14.34
N TRP A 65 2.97 -13.06 -15.51
CA TRP A 65 3.62 -12.82 -16.80
C TRP A 65 4.22 -11.42 -16.93
N PHE A 66 3.72 -10.42 -16.18
CA PHE A 66 4.27 -9.08 -16.27
C PHE A 66 5.75 -9.06 -15.84
N LYS A 67 6.06 -9.70 -14.72
CA LYS A 67 7.44 -9.84 -14.25
C LYS A 67 8.27 -10.73 -15.18
N GLU A 68 7.69 -11.84 -15.61
CA GLU A 68 8.41 -12.87 -16.36
C GLU A 68 8.71 -12.50 -17.81
N LYS A 69 7.80 -11.76 -18.45
CA LYS A 69 7.80 -11.55 -19.90
C LYS A 69 7.88 -10.08 -20.30
N VAL A 70 7.41 -9.15 -19.45
CA VAL A 70 7.37 -7.72 -19.79
C VAL A 70 8.50 -6.95 -19.12
N ASN A 71 8.49 -6.85 -17.80
CA ASN A 71 9.51 -6.12 -17.05
C ASN A 71 10.02 -6.93 -15.84
N PRO A 72 11.24 -7.50 -15.90
CA PRO A 72 11.85 -8.24 -14.80
C PRO A 72 11.99 -7.45 -13.49
N ALA A 73 12.10 -6.12 -13.58
CA ALA A 73 12.10 -5.25 -12.40
C ALA A 73 10.74 -5.22 -11.68
N ASN A 74 9.70 -5.76 -12.32
CA ASN A 74 8.33 -5.79 -11.85
C ASN A 74 7.83 -4.38 -11.47
N LYS A 75 8.05 -3.41 -12.37
CA LYS A 75 7.66 -2.01 -12.18
C LYS A 75 6.92 -1.49 -13.42
N VAL A 76 6.04 -0.52 -13.20
CA VAL A 76 5.48 0.35 -14.23
C VAL A 76 6.09 1.75 -14.09
N PRO A 77 6.20 2.54 -15.17
CA PRO A 77 5.84 2.21 -16.55
C PRO A 77 6.80 1.24 -17.23
N ALA A 78 6.31 0.55 -18.26
CA ALA A 78 7.13 -0.17 -19.24
C ALA A 78 6.60 0.09 -20.65
N LEU A 79 7.48 0.36 -21.61
CA LEU A 79 7.12 0.62 -23.01
C LEU A 79 7.62 -0.52 -23.90
N GLU A 80 6.71 -1.20 -24.58
CA GLU A 80 6.98 -2.14 -25.66
C GLU A 80 6.99 -1.38 -26.99
N HIS A 81 8.12 -1.36 -27.68
CA HIS A 81 8.28 -0.72 -28.99
C HIS A 81 9.43 -1.36 -29.77
N ASN A 82 9.25 -1.60 -31.07
CA ASN A 82 10.28 -2.10 -31.99
C ASN A 82 11.05 -3.34 -31.48
N GLY A 83 10.31 -4.34 -31.01
CA GLY A 83 10.91 -5.61 -30.55
C GLY A 83 11.64 -5.52 -29.21
N LYS A 84 11.48 -4.42 -28.46
CA LYS A 84 12.12 -4.20 -27.16
C LYS A 84 11.12 -3.71 -26.13
N ILE A 85 11.43 -3.98 -24.87
CA ILE A 85 10.73 -3.43 -23.71
C ILE A 85 11.71 -2.57 -22.92
N MET A 86 11.29 -1.35 -22.61
CA MET A 86 12.09 -0.35 -21.89
C MET A 86 11.36 0.05 -20.61
N GLY A 87 12.11 0.24 -19.53
CA GLY A 87 11.62 0.76 -18.25
C GLY A 87 12.12 2.19 -17.98
N GLU A 88 11.92 2.64 -16.75
CA GLU A 88 12.35 3.94 -16.21
C GLU A 88 11.64 5.17 -16.80
N SER A 89 10.78 5.80 -16.01
CA SER A 89 9.86 6.84 -16.49
C SER A 89 10.54 8.06 -17.14
N LEU A 90 11.68 8.52 -16.62
CA LEU A 90 12.39 9.68 -17.17
C LEU A 90 13.05 9.36 -18.51
N ASP A 91 13.55 8.14 -18.67
CA ASP A 91 14.11 7.68 -19.94
C ASP A 91 12.99 7.49 -20.97
N LEU A 92 11.84 6.96 -20.54
CA LEU A 92 10.69 6.76 -21.40
C LEU A 92 10.09 8.07 -21.93
N ILE A 93 9.98 9.12 -21.12
CA ILE A 93 9.46 10.40 -21.63
C ILE A 93 10.39 11.01 -22.69
N LYS A 94 11.71 10.88 -22.52
CA LYS A 94 12.71 11.32 -23.52
C LYS A 94 12.67 10.45 -24.78
N TYR A 95 12.53 9.13 -24.58
CA TYR A 95 12.43 8.17 -25.67
C TYR A 95 11.19 8.44 -26.52
N VAL A 96 10.03 8.59 -25.89
CA VAL A 96 8.76 8.91 -26.57
C VAL A 96 8.86 10.25 -27.29
N ASP A 97 9.48 11.26 -26.67
CA ASP A 97 9.66 12.57 -27.32
C ASP A 97 10.54 12.50 -28.58
N SER A 98 11.59 11.69 -28.55
CA SER A 98 12.60 11.62 -29.62
C SER A 98 12.27 10.63 -30.74
N ASN A 99 11.43 9.61 -30.49
CA ASN A 99 11.21 8.49 -31.43
C ASN A 99 9.80 8.45 -32.04
N PHE A 100 8.90 9.34 -31.63
CA PHE A 100 7.55 9.44 -32.17
C PHE A 100 7.29 10.85 -32.68
N GLU A 101 6.43 10.94 -33.70
CA GLU A 101 5.98 12.23 -34.25
C GLU A 101 5.19 13.05 -33.23
N GLY A 102 4.99 14.33 -33.54
CA GLY A 102 4.28 15.29 -32.69
C GLY A 102 5.19 16.43 -32.21
N PRO A 103 4.64 17.37 -31.41
CA PRO A 103 5.42 18.48 -30.87
C PRO A 103 6.63 17.99 -30.06
N SER A 104 7.76 18.68 -30.19
CA SER A 104 8.95 18.46 -29.35
C SER A 104 8.67 19.04 -27.97
N LEU A 105 8.85 18.24 -26.92
CA LEU A 105 8.71 18.66 -25.53
C LEU A 105 10.07 18.93 -24.86
N TYR A 106 11.14 18.94 -25.66
CA TYR A 106 12.47 19.31 -25.20
C TYR A 106 13.04 20.47 -26.01
N PRO A 107 13.56 21.53 -25.37
CA PRO A 107 13.99 22.73 -26.06
C PRO A 107 15.24 22.47 -26.91
N LEU A 108 15.43 23.25 -27.97
CA LEU A 108 16.67 23.22 -28.77
C LEU A 108 17.80 24.01 -28.12
N ASP A 109 17.44 25.05 -27.36
CA ASP A 109 18.37 25.95 -26.68
C ASP A 109 19.29 25.19 -25.70
N PRO A 110 20.64 25.34 -25.82
CA PRO A 110 21.58 24.61 -24.97
C PRO A 110 21.48 24.95 -23.48
N GLU A 111 21.17 26.20 -23.10
CA GLU A 111 21.06 26.58 -21.69
C GLU A 111 19.83 25.94 -21.06
N LYS A 112 18.67 26.06 -21.73
CA LYS A 112 17.42 25.41 -21.29
C LYS A 112 17.57 23.90 -21.22
N ARG A 113 18.30 23.27 -22.16
CA ARG A 113 18.60 21.83 -22.10
C ARG A 113 19.42 21.45 -20.88
N ASN A 114 20.54 22.15 -20.63
CA ASN A 114 21.39 21.85 -19.48
C ASN A 114 20.63 22.00 -18.16
N PHE A 115 19.87 23.08 -18.02
CA PHE A 115 19.02 23.28 -16.84
C PHE A 115 17.89 22.23 -16.74
N GLY A 116 17.30 21.85 -17.87
CA GLY A 116 16.29 20.79 -17.92
C GLY A 116 16.82 19.45 -17.44
N GLU A 117 18.03 19.06 -17.85
CA GLU A 117 18.69 17.84 -17.37
C GLU A 117 18.93 17.86 -15.86
N ASP A 118 19.38 19.00 -15.33
CA ASP A 118 19.56 19.17 -13.87
C ASP A 118 18.23 19.01 -13.13
N MET A 119 17.15 19.61 -13.64
CA MET A 119 15.82 19.51 -13.06
C MET A 119 15.24 18.09 -13.14
N LEU A 120 15.44 17.37 -14.25
CA LEU A 120 15.02 15.97 -14.41
C LEU A 120 15.80 15.04 -13.46
N LYS A 121 17.06 15.35 -13.17
CA LYS A 121 17.83 14.61 -12.15
C LYS A 121 17.35 14.94 -10.73
N TYR A 122 17.06 16.21 -10.45
CA TYR A 122 16.68 16.68 -9.12
C TYR A 122 15.36 16.07 -8.62
N VAL A 123 14.38 15.87 -9.50
CA VAL A 123 13.04 15.39 -9.10
C VAL A 123 13.10 14.05 -8.36
N ASP A 124 13.84 13.07 -8.88
CA ASP A 124 13.89 11.71 -8.32
C ASP A 124 15.01 11.54 -7.28
N THR A 125 16.07 12.36 -7.36
CA THR A 125 17.21 12.26 -6.43
C THR A 125 17.01 13.05 -5.14
N THR A 126 16.28 14.16 -5.18
CA THR A 126 16.13 15.09 -4.05
C THR A 126 14.68 15.45 -3.77
N PHE A 127 13.96 16.07 -4.72
CA PHE A 127 12.62 16.63 -4.45
C PHE A 127 11.67 15.60 -3.84
N THR A 128 11.45 14.48 -4.55
CA THR A 128 10.54 13.42 -4.09
C THR A 128 11.01 12.82 -2.76
N LYS A 129 12.30 12.53 -2.61
CA LYS A 129 12.85 11.96 -1.37
C LYS A 129 12.65 12.85 -0.15
N VAL A 130 12.89 14.16 -0.30
CA VAL A 130 12.70 15.13 0.79
C VAL A 130 11.22 15.23 1.16
N VAL A 131 10.32 15.36 0.18
CA VAL A 131 8.89 15.45 0.47
C VAL A 131 8.37 14.18 1.13
N PHE A 132 8.74 12.98 0.62
CA PHE A 132 8.40 11.72 1.28
C PHE A 132 8.98 11.60 2.69
N GLY A 133 10.23 12.03 2.90
CA GLY A 133 10.87 12.02 4.21
C GLY A 133 10.17 12.91 5.24
N SER A 134 9.59 14.03 4.78
CA SER A 134 8.92 15.01 5.64
C SER A 134 7.64 14.49 6.31
N PHE A 135 7.04 13.43 5.76
CA PHE A 135 5.79 12.85 6.24
C PHE A 135 5.88 12.39 7.71
N LYS A 136 7.10 12.10 8.20
CA LYS A 136 7.35 11.69 9.60
C LYS A 136 7.66 12.86 10.54
N GLY A 137 7.67 14.09 10.04
CA GLY A 137 8.12 15.28 10.76
C GLY A 137 7.15 16.45 10.59
N ASP A 138 7.69 17.62 10.25
CA ASP A 138 6.92 18.83 9.96
C ASP A 138 7.09 19.17 8.48
N PRO A 139 6.16 18.75 7.59
CA PRO A 139 6.28 19.04 6.18
C PRO A 139 6.43 20.51 5.83
N ALA A 140 5.82 21.43 6.58
CA ALA A 140 5.91 22.86 6.30
C ALA A 140 7.35 23.35 6.46
N LYS A 141 8.06 22.88 7.50
CA LYS A 141 9.46 23.18 7.74
C LYS A 141 10.40 22.39 6.83
N ASP A 142 10.18 21.08 6.75
CA ASP A 142 11.14 20.13 6.16
C ASP A 142 11.17 20.19 4.63
N THR A 143 10.06 20.62 3.99
CA THR A 143 9.97 20.73 2.52
C THR A 143 10.12 22.15 1.99
N ALA A 144 10.23 23.15 2.87
CA ALA A 144 10.30 24.56 2.45
C ALA A 144 11.43 24.81 1.44
N SER A 145 12.60 24.20 1.65
CA SER A 145 13.76 24.35 0.77
C SER A 145 13.52 23.82 -0.63
N VAL A 146 12.89 22.64 -0.77
CA VAL A 146 12.68 22.01 -2.08
C VAL A 146 11.55 22.68 -2.86
N PHE A 147 10.50 23.15 -2.19
CA PHE A 147 9.46 23.94 -2.87
C PHE A 147 9.94 25.35 -3.23
N ASN A 148 10.78 25.99 -2.40
CA ASN A 148 11.44 27.25 -2.76
C ASN A 148 12.41 27.06 -3.94
N HIS A 149 13.06 25.89 -4.04
CA HIS A 149 13.86 25.57 -5.22
C HIS A 149 13.01 25.51 -6.49
N LEU A 150 11.81 24.90 -6.44
CA LEU A 150 10.88 24.91 -7.58
C LEU A 150 10.41 26.32 -7.94
N GLU A 151 10.07 27.14 -6.94
CA GLU A 151 9.72 28.55 -7.14
C GLU A 151 10.83 29.31 -7.88
N ASN A 152 12.08 29.16 -7.44
CA ASN A 152 13.23 29.79 -8.10
C ASN A 152 13.49 29.23 -9.50
N ALA A 153 13.31 27.93 -9.70
CA ALA A 153 13.48 27.28 -11.00
C ALA A 153 12.46 27.80 -12.03
N LEU A 154 11.21 28.02 -11.61
CA LEU A 154 10.16 28.63 -12.44
C LEU A 154 10.38 30.14 -12.72
N GLN A 155 11.37 30.77 -12.07
CA GLN A 155 11.75 32.17 -12.34
C GLN A 155 12.96 32.28 -13.28
N LYS A 156 13.65 31.16 -13.58
CA LYS A 156 14.91 31.21 -14.33
C LYS A 156 14.74 31.76 -15.75
N PHE A 157 13.63 31.45 -16.39
CA PHE A 157 13.28 31.93 -17.73
C PHE A 157 11.96 32.73 -17.65
N ASP A 158 11.89 33.86 -18.35
CA ASP A 158 10.78 34.82 -18.29
C ASP A 158 9.86 34.75 -19.52
N ASP A 159 10.12 33.82 -20.43
CA ASP A 159 9.39 33.64 -21.69
C ASP A 159 8.22 32.66 -21.60
N GLY A 160 7.79 32.30 -20.38
CA GLY A 160 6.54 31.60 -20.15
C GLY A 160 6.38 31.07 -18.72
N PRO A 161 5.26 30.39 -18.43
CA PRO A 161 4.92 29.96 -17.06
C PRO A 161 5.52 28.59 -16.68
N PHE A 162 6.28 27.95 -17.57
CA PHE A 162 6.84 26.60 -17.40
C PHE A 162 8.32 26.63 -17.00
N PHE A 163 8.85 25.51 -16.51
CA PHE A 163 10.24 25.44 -16.01
C PHE A 163 11.29 25.89 -17.02
N LEU A 164 11.03 25.70 -18.32
CA LEU A 164 11.92 26.08 -19.42
C LEU A 164 11.31 27.20 -20.30
N GLY A 165 10.39 27.99 -19.74
CA GLY A 165 9.58 28.97 -20.46
C GLY A 165 8.38 28.31 -21.14
N ASP A 166 8.64 27.41 -22.08
CA ASP A 166 7.62 26.58 -22.75
C ASP A 166 7.39 25.26 -22.02
N LEU A 167 6.19 24.68 -22.23
CA LEU A 167 5.84 23.36 -21.69
C LEU A 167 6.84 22.30 -22.16
N SER A 168 7.40 21.56 -21.22
CA SER A 168 8.50 20.64 -21.48
C SER A 168 8.39 19.33 -20.72
N LEU A 169 9.32 18.40 -21.02
CA LEU A 169 9.50 17.17 -20.25
C LEU A 169 9.79 17.42 -18.77
N VAL A 170 10.33 18.58 -18.39
CA VAL A 170 10.53 18.96 -16.99
C VAL A 170 9.18 19.08 -16.30
N ASP A 171 8.25 19.84 -16.86
CA ASP A 171 6.90 20.01 -16.30
C ASP A 171 6.18 18.67 -16.14
N VAL A 172 6.29 17.81 -17.15
CA VAL A 172 5.75 16.44 -17.14
C VAL A 172 6.37 15.58 -16.02
N ALA A 173 7.67 15.75 -15.73
CA ALA A 173 8.34 14.99 -14.69
C ALA A 173 7.89 15.39 -13.26
N TYR A 174 7.52 16.66 -13.06
CA TYR A 174 7.15 17.20 -11.75
C TYR A 174 5.64 17.12 -11.45
N ILE A 175 4.76 17.40 -12.43
CA ILE A 175 3.33 17.55 -12.16
C ILE A 175 2.66 16.34 -11.48
N PRO A 176 3.00 15.07 -11.77
CA PRO A 176 2.41 13.94 -11.07
C PRO A 176 2.70 13.95 -9.56
N PHE A 177 3.87 14.45 -9.17
CA PHE A 177 4.28 14.52 -7.77
C PHE A 177 3.73 15.75 -7.09
N VAL A 178 3.84 16.92 -7.72
CA VAL A 178 3.32 18.16 -7.14
C VAL A 178 1.82 18.07 -6.91
N GLN A 179 1.04 17.52 -7.85
CA GLN A 179 -0.39 17.31 -7.68
C GLN A 179 -0.71 16.45 -6.46
N ARG A 180 -0.04 15.30 -6.31
CA ARG A 180 -0.27 14.38 -5.19
C ARG A 180 0.13 14.98 -3.86
N PHE A 181 1.27 15.67 -3.83
CA PHE A 181 1.77 16.32 -2.61
C PHE A 181 0.91 17.52 -2.22
N GLN A 182 0.40 18.31 -3.16
CA GLN A 182 -0.51 19.42 -2.87
C GLN A 182 -1.76 18.93 -2.14
N VAL A 183 -2.42 17.90 -2.69
CA VAL A 183 -3.61 17.29 -2.08
C VAL A 183 -3.30 16.75 -0.70
N PHE A 184 -2.26 15.91 -0.59
CA PHE A 184 -1.97 15.22 0.66
C PHE A 184 -1.49 16.15 1.77
N LEU A 185 -0.54 17.05 1.48
CA LEU A 185 -0.02 18.00 2.46
C LEU A 185 -1.08 19.02 2.88
N GLY A 186 -1.94 19.45 1.94
CA GLY A 186 -3.07 20.32 2.24
C GLY A 186 -4.10 19.64 3.13
N GLU A 187 -4.49 18.40 2.83
CA GLU A 187 -5.55 17.71 3.58
C GLU A 187 -5.08 17.18 4.94
N VAL A 188 -3.90 16.56 4.99
CA VAL A 188 -3.40 15.87 6.19
C VAL A 188 -2.62 16.81 7.11
N PHE A 189 -1.78 17.68 6.55
CA PHE A 189 -0.89 18.54 7.32
C PHE A 189 -1.33 20.01 7.36
N LYS A 190 -2.43 20.36 6.67
CA LYS A 190 -2.91 21.76 6.54
C LYS A 190 -1.82 22.69 6.02
N TYR A 191 -0.94 22.16 5.17
CA TYR A 191 0.17 22.88 4.58
C TYR A 191 -0.08 23.21 3.12
N ASP A 192 -0.22 24.50 2.82
CA ASP A 192 -0.32 25.01 1.45
C ASP A 192 1.07 25.18 0.83
N ILE A 193 1.40 24.33 -0.13
CA ILE A 193 2.68 24.38 -0.86
C ILE A 193 2.82 25.63 -1.73
N THR A 194 1.75 26.38 -2.00
CA THR A 194 1.76 27.58 -2.84
C THR A 194 1.90 28.88 -2.03
N ALA A 195 1.75 28.82 -0.70
CA ALA A 195 1.91 29.98 0.16
C ALA A 195 3.33 30.56 0.05
N GLY A 196 3.42 31.81 -0.42
CA GLY A 196 4.70 32.50 -0.68
C GLY A 196 5.43 32.03 -1.94
N ARG A 197 4.79 31.23 -2.81
CA ARG A 197 5.37 30.65 -4.04
C ARG A 197 4.46 30.92 -5.26
N PRO A 198 4.35 32.19 -5.70
CA PRO A 198 3.39 32.58 -6.73
C PRO A 198 3.69 31.97 -8.11
N LYS A 199 4.95 31.68 -8.46
CA LYS A 199 5.27 31.02 -9.73
C LYS A 199 4.86 29.56 -9.70
N LEU A 200 5.07 28.88 -8.57
CA LEU A 200 4.56 27.52 -8.39
C LEU A 200 3.02 27.49 -8.49
N ALA A 201 2.34 28.46 -7.87
CA ALA A 201 0.88 28.58 -7.96
C ALA A 201 0.41 28.75 -9.42
N ALA A 202 1.03 29.69 -10.16
CA ALA A 202 0.71 29.95 -11.56
C ALA A 202 0.99 28.72 -12.44
N TRP A 203 2.12 28.03 -12.22
CA TRP A 203 2.46 26.81 -12.94
C TRP A 203 1.42 25.69 -12.72
N ILE A 204 0.97 25.49 -11.48
CA ILE A 204 -0.11 24.53 -11.17
C ILE A 204 -1.39 24.91 -11.92
N GLU A 205 -1.75 26.19 -11.94
CA GLU A 205 -2.93 26.68 -12.66
C GLU A 205 -2.84 26.39 -14.17
N GLU A 206 -1.69 26.67 -14.79
CA GLU A 206 -1.47 26.40 -16.21
C GLU A 206 -1.50 24.90 -16.53
N MET A 207 -0.88 24.06 -15.69
CA MET A 207 -0.97 22.61 -15.86
C MET A 207 -2.42 22.13 -15.78
N ASN A 208 -3.21 22.64 -14.83
CA ASN A 208 -4.63 22.29 -14.66
C ASN A 208 -5.54 22.70 -15.84
N LYS A 209 -5.08 23.56 -16.75
CA LYS A 209 -5.80 23.89 -17.99
C LYS A 209 -5.62 22.82 -19.09
N MET A 210 -4.67 21.90 -18.93
CA MET A 210 -4.29 20.95 -19.98
C MET A 210 -5.06 19.64 -19.88
N VAL A 211 -5.93 19.37 -20.86
CA VAL A 211 -6.65 18.08 -20.98
C VAL A 211 -5.70 16.89 -21.06
N ALA A 212 -4.52 17.05 -21.66
CA ALA A 212 -3.50 16.00 -21.73
C ALA A 212 -3.05 15.50 -20.35
N TYR A 213 -3.07 16.38 -19.35
CA TYR A 213 -2.75 16.06 -17.97
C TYR A 213 -3.98 15.77 -17.12
N THR A 214 -5.03 16.60 -17.17
CA THR A 214 -6.17 16.47 -16.24
C THR A 214 -6.90 15.13 -16.33
N GLN A 215 -6.99 14.53 -17.53
CA GLN A 215 -7.57 13.19 -17.70
C GLN A 215 -6.77 12.06 -17.02
N THR A 216 -5.50 12.32 -16.69
CA THR A 216 -4.58 11.36 -16.08
C THR A 216 -4.57 11.40 -14.56
N ILE A 217 -5.28 12.36 -13.95
CA ILE A 217 -5.28 12.60 -12.50
C ILE A 217 -5.91 11.42 -11.76
N THR A 218 -5.26 10.99 -10.67
CA THR A 218 -5.82 10.00 -9.73
C THR A 218 -6.74 10.71 -8.73
N GLU A 219 -7.82 10.06 -8.33
CA GLU A 219 -8.77 10.59 -7.33
C GLU A 219 -8.08 10.98 -6.03
N SER A 220 -8.47 12.12 -5.46
CA SER A 220 -7.84 12.70 -4.28
C SER A 220 -7.94 11.79 -3.05
N GLU A 221 -9.09 11.15 -2.85
CA GLU A 221 -9.30 10.21 -1.74
C GLU A 221 -8.33 9.03 -1.80
N TYR A 222 -8.12 8.46 -2.99
CA TYR A 222 -7.15 7.40 -3.19
C TYR A 222 -5.73 7.86 -2.82
N VAL A 223 -5.33 9.06 -3.28
CA VAL A 223 -3.99 9.62 -2.97
C VAL A 223 -3.80 9.81 -1.47
N ILE A 224 -4.80 10.35 -0.79
CA ILE A 224 -4.77 10.58 0.65
C ILE A 224 -4.64 9.26 1.40
N ASN A 225 -5.47 8.27 1.06
CA ASN A 225 -5.45 6.96 1.71
C ASN A 225 -4.12 6.24 1.44
N PHE A 226 -3.63 6.25 0.20
CA PHE A 226 -2.33 5.66 -0.15
C PHE A 226 -1.19 6.22 0.71
N PHE A 227 -1.08 7.55 0.85
CA PHE A 227 -0.03 8.13 1.68
C PHE A 227 -0.28 8.03 3.19
N LYS A 228 -1.54 7.99 3.64
CA LYS A 228 -1.86 7.63 5.03
C LYS A 228 -1.38 6.21 5.37
N ASN A 229 -1.48 5.29 4.42
CA ASN A 229 -0.96 3.93 4.57
C ASN A 229 0.58 3.94 4.65
N VAL A 230 1.25 4.79 3.87
CA VAL A 230 2.72 5.02 3.98
C VAL A 230 3.09 5.69 5.32
N LEU A 231 2.20 6.50 5.87
CA LEU A 231 2.37 7.23 7.13
C LEU A 231 2.23 6.38 8.38
N GLU A 232 1.71 5.15 8.33
CA GLU A 232 1.55 4.37 9.56
C GLU A 232 2.92 4.21 10.24
N HIS A 233 3.14 5.05 11.25
CA HIS A 233 4.36 5.08 12.00
C HIS A 233 4.37 3.79 12.82
N ARG A 234 5.23 2.86 12.44
CA ARG A 234 5.56 1.69 13.26
C ARG A 234 6.66 2.14 14.23
N PRO A 235 6.37 2.37 15.54
CA PRO A 235 7.44 2.63 16.49
C PRO A 235 8.45 1.48 16.50
N ALA A 236 9.69 1.76 16.88
CA ALA A 236 10.68 0.70 17.10
C ALA A 236 10.23 -0.19 18.26
N SER A 237 10.45 -1.50 18.14
CA SER A 237 10.19 -2.45 19.22
C SER A 237 11.04 -2.11 20.44
N LEU A 238 10.40 -2.07 21.62
CA LEU A 238 11.07 -1.84 22.89
C LEU A 238 11.73 -3.13 23.37
N ASP A 239 13.00 -3.05 23.72
CA ASP A 239 13.81 -4.15 24.22
C ASP A 239 14.07 -4.04 25.73
N ALA A 240 14.91 -4.91 26.29
CA ALA A 240 15.22 -4.93 27.72
C ALA A 240 15.84 -3.64 28.28
N THR A 241 16.36 -2.76 27.43
CA THR A 241 16.99 -1.49 27.81
C THR A 241 16.02 -0.31 27.80
N ALA A 242 14.84 -0.49 27.19
CA ALA A 242 13.86 0.58 27.07
C ALA A 242 13.11 0.84 28.39
N ASP A 243 12.95 2.12 28.72
CA ASP A 243 12.08 2.55 29.83
C ASP A 243 10.59 2.30 29.51
N PRO A 244 9.75 2.05 30.53
CA PRO A 244 8.32 1.92 30.32
C PRO A 244 7.72 3.25 29.85
N PRO A 245 6.67 3.22 29.00
CA PRO A 245 5.85 4.41 28.79
C PRO A 245 5.17 4.84 30.09
N ALA A 246 4.69 6.09 30.15
CA ALA A 246 3.92 6.58 31.28
C ALA A 246 2.59 5.81 31.38
N LEU A 247 2.47 4.94 32.38
CA LEU A 247 1.29 4.08 32.56
C LEU A 247 0.11 4.86 33.14
N PHE A 248 -1.09 4.58 32.63
CA PHE A 248 -2.37 5.12 33.04
C PHE A 248 -2.46 6.65 32.99
N ASP A 249 -1.74 7.27 32.06
CA ASP A 249 -1.73 8.72 31.81
C ASP A 249 -2.91 9.22 30.95
N GLY A 250 -3.86 8.34 30.63
CA GLY A 250 -5.01 8.61 29.76
C GLY A 250 -4.77 8.28 28.28
N THR A 251 -3.54 7.93 27.88
CA THR A 251 -3.28 7.45 26.52
C THR A 251 -3.72 6.00 26.39
N THR A 252 -4.49 5.69 25.34
CA THR A 252 -4.82 4.29 25.03
C THR A 252 -3.65 3.63 24.30
N ARG A 253 -3.14 2.52 24.83
CA ARG A 253 -1.96 1.83 24.29
C ARG A 253 -2.26 0.37 23.97
N LEU A 254 -1.84 -0.08 22.79
CA LEU A 254 -1.82 -1.50 22.45
C LEU A 254 -0.38 -2.01 22.54
N TYR A 255 -0.08 -2.72 23.62
CA TYR A 255 1.16 -3.49 23.75
C TYR A 255 1.11 -4.66 22.79
N THR A 256 2.07 -4.71 21.87
CA THR A 256 2.02 -5.58 20.69
C THR A 256 3.39 -6.18 20.36
N SER A 257 3.45 -7.01 19.34
CA SER A 257 4.68 -7.36 18.64
C SER A 257 4.33 -7.59 17.17
N TYR A 258 5.10 -7.00 16.27
CA TYR A 258 4.78 -6.98 14.83
C TYR A 258 4.74 -8.37 14.18
N SER A 259 5.45 -9.34 14.73
CA SER A 259 5.46 -10.72 14.23
C SER A 259 4.42 -11.62 14.90
N CYS A 260 3.73 -11.16 15.95
CA CYS A 260 2.77 -11.96 16.71
C CYS A 260 1.39 -12.04 16.03
N PRO A 261 0.90 -13.23 15.64
CA PRO A 261 -0.40 -13.37 14.97
C PRO A 261 -1.58 -12.98 15.87
N TYR A 262 -1.48 -13.23 17.17
CA TYR A 262 -2.53 -12.84 18.12
C TYR A 262 -2.65 -11.32 18.22
N ALA A 263 -1.52 -10.61 18.21
CA ALA A 263 -1.51 -9.15 18.29
C ALA A 263 -1.95 -8.50 16.98
N GLN A 264 -1.66 -9.16 15.85
CA GLN A 264 -2.11 -8.72 14.53
C GLN A 264 -3.64 -8.68 14.43
N ARG A 265 -4.40 -9.59 15.08
CA ARG A 265 -5.88 -9.53 15.13
C ARG A 265 -6.37 -8.15 15.59
N VAL A 266 -5.80 -7.66 16.69
CA VAL A 266 -6.15 -6.38 17.31
C VAL A 266 -5.65 -5.21 16.48
N TRP A 267 -4.50 -5.36 15.84
CA TRP A 267 -3.96 -4.34 14.93
C TRP A 267 -4.83 -4.15 13.68
N ILE A 268 -5.27 -5.24 13.04
CA ILE A 268 -6.20 -5.18 11.89
C ILE A 268 -7.50 -4.50 12.31
N THR A 269 -8.06 -4.89 13.46
CA THR A 269 -9.29 -4.30 14.01
C THR A 269 -9.12 -2.80 14.27
N ARG A 270 -8.01 -2.40 14.91
CA ARG A 270 -7.64 -0.99 15.13
C ARG A 270 -7.59 -0.22 13.81
N ASN A 271 -6.93 -0.77 12.79
CA ASN A 271 -6.72 -0.08 11.52
C ASN A 271 -8.03 0.04 10.72
N PHE A 272 -8.83 -1.02 10.69
CA PHE A 272 -10.11 -1.04 9.98
C PHE A 272 -11.13 -0.07 10.60
N LYS A 273 -11.13 0.04 11.92
CA LYS A 273 -11.99 0.99 12.64
C LYS A 273 -11.48 2.44 12.60
N GLY A 274 -10.33 2.71 11.98
CA GLY A 274 -9.75 4.06 11.92
C GLY A 274 -9.21 4.56 13.27
N LEU A 275 -8.77 3.65 14.15
CA LEU A 275 -8.38 3.96 15.53
C LEU A 275 -6.89 4.26 15.69
N GLN A 276 -6.16 4.54 14.60
CA GLN A 276 -4.71 4.69 14.63
C GLN A 276 -4.24 5.85 15.52
N GLU A 277 -5.01 6.95 15.52
CA GLU A 277 -4.72 8.11 16.37
C GLU A 277 -5.13 7.91 17.82
N LYS A 278 -6.21 7.14 18.06
CA LYS A 278 -6.75 6.89 19.41
C LYS A 278 -5.93 5.84 20.16
N ILE A 279 -5.47 4.79 19.47
CA ILE A 279 -4.74 3.65 20.06
C ILE A 279 -3.29 3.70 19.59
N LYS A 280 -2.36 4.02 20.49
CA LYS A 280 -0.93 4.06 20.18
C LYS A 280 -0.31 2.67 20.31
N LEU A 281 0.52 2.28 19.34
CA LEU A 281 1.22 1.00 19.40
C LEU A 281 2.42 1.08 20.34
N VAL A 282 2.59 0.08 21.19
CA VAL A 282 3.80 -0.15 21.99
C VAL A 282 4.36 -1.52 21.61
N PRO A 283 5.13 -1.62 20.53
CA PRO A 283 5.70 -2.88 20.10
C PRO A 283 6.81 -3.32 21.06
N LEU A 284 6.83 -4.60 21.39
CA LEU A 284 7.84 -5.24 22.24
C LEU A 284 8.66 -6.22 21.41
N ASP A 285 9.97 -6.21 21.64
CA ASP A 285 10.82 -7.34 21.27
C ASP A 285 10.47 -8.51 22.19
N LEU A 286 9.99 -9.62 21.63
CA LEU A 286 9.60 -10.78 22.45
C LEU A 286 10.79 -11.68 22.80
N GLU A 287 11.90 -11.61 22.06
CA GLU A 287 13.13 -12.34 22.34
C GLU A 287 13.97 -11.60 23.40
N ASN A 288 13.93 -10.26 23.40
CA ASN A 288 14.62 -9.39 24.37
C ASN A 288 13.64 -8.46 25.11
N ARG A 289 12.60 -9.02 25.74
CA ARG A 289 11.50 -8.23 26.29
C ARG A 289 11.87 -7.44 27.55
N PRO A 290 11.42 -6.18 27.68
CA PRO A 290 11.58 -5.42 28.93
C PRO A 290 10.89 -6.07 30.13
N ALA A 291 11.64 -6.17 31.25
CA ALA A 291 11.15 -6.75 32.51
C ALA A 291 9.93 -6.00 33.06
N TRP A 292 9.89 -4.67 32.86
CA TRP A 292 8.78 -3.83 33.32
C TRP A 292 7.44 -4.24 32.70
N TYR A 293 7.41 -4.89 31.54
CA TYR A 293 6.14 -5.28 30.93
C TYR A 293 5.41 -6.29 31.81
N LYS A 294 6.11 -7.34 32.26
CA LYS A 294 5.55 -8.32 33.18
C LYS A 294 5.25 -7.72 34.55
N GLU A 295 6.17 -6.89 35.06
CA GLU A 295 6.10 -6.40 36.44
C GLU A 295 5.07 -5.29 36.64
N LYS A 296 4.86 -4.45 35.63
CA LYS A 296 4.11 -3.20 35.76
C LYS A 296 2.90 -3.09 34.83
N VAL A 297 2.85 -3.85 33.74
CA VAL A 297 1.78 -3.74 32.74
C VAL A 297 0.90 -4.99 32.72
N TYR A 298 1.44 -6.15 32.33
CA TYR A 298 0.65 -7.34 32.13
C TYR A 298 1.34 -8.59 32.70
N PRO A 299 0.95 -9.05 33.91
CA PRO A 299 1.60 -10.15 34.64
C PRO A 299 1.70 -11.48 33.88
N GLU A 300 0.72 -11.76 33.02
CA GLU A 300 0.65 -12.91 32.13
C GLU A 300 1.80 -12.93 31.12
N ASN A 301 2.45 -11.77 30.92
CA ASN A 301 3.62 -11.59 30.08
C ASN A 301 3.38 -12.14 28.66
N LYS A 302 2.25 -11.75 28.06
CA LYS A 302 1.89 -12.06 26.67
C LYS A 302 1.49 -10.77 25.94
N VAL A 303 1.52 -10.79 24.62
CA VAL A 303 0.91 -9.75 23.77
C VAL A 303 -0.15 -10.42 22.89
N PRO A 304 -1.24 -9.71 22.52
CA PRO A 304 -1.53 -8.31 22.79
C PRO A 304 -2.04 -8.03 24.22
N ALA A 305 -1.85 -6.80 24.69
CA ALA A 305 -2.56 -6.25 25.83
C ALA A 305 -2.95 -4.78 25.56
N LEU A 306 -4.17 -4.38 25.92
CA LEU A 306 -4.68 -3.03 25.71
C LEU A 306 -4.76 -2.30 27.05
N GLU A 307 -4.09 -1.15 27.14
CA GLU A 307 -4.29 -0.16 28.18
C GLU A 307 -5.39 0.81 27.76
N HIS A 308 -6.51 0.81 28.50
CA HIS A 308 -7.63 1.72 28.26
C HIS A 308 -8.40 1.94 29.56
N ASN A 309 -8.80 3.20 29.83
CA ASN A 309 -9.61 3.57 31.00
C ASN A 309 -9.08 3.03 32.35
N GLY A 310 -7.77 3.16 32.57
CA GLY A 310 -7.14 2.75 33.83
C GLY A 310 -7.03 1.23 34.02
N LYS A 311 -7.24 0.44 32.98
CA LYS A 311 -7.18 -1.03 33.01
C LYS A 311 -6.30 -1.58 31.91
N ILE A 312 -5.75 -2.76 32.16
CA ILE A 312 -5.08 -3.59 31.16
C ILE A 312 -6.01 -4.75 30.83
N ILE A 313 -6.32 -4.92 29.54
CA ILE A 313 -7.17 -5.99 29.02
C ILE A 313 -6.30 -6.87 28.13
N GLY A 314 -6.27 -8.18 28.41
CA GLY A 314 -5.56 -9.17 27.61
C GLY A 314 -6.49 -9.95 26.68
N GLU A 315 -5.95 -11.01 26.10
CA GLU A 315 -6.63 -11.95 25.21
C GLU A 315 -7.12 -11.34 23.88
N SER A 316 -6.47 -11.77 22.78
CA SER A 316 -6.69 -11.16 21.45
C SER A 316 -8.15 -11.17 20.96
N LEU A 317 -8.92 -12.23 21.26
CA LEU A 317 -10.32 -12.33 20.83
C LEU A 317 -11.23 -11.40 21.64
N ASP A 318 -10.96 -11.26 22.94
CA ASP A 318 -11.70 -10.33 23.80
C ASP A 318 -11.38 -8.90 23.40
N LEU A 319 -10.12 -8.62 23.04
CA LEU A 319 -9.71 -7.30 22.57
C LEU A 319 -10.36 -6.87 21.27
N ILE A 320 -10.46 -7.74 20.26
CA ILE A 320 -11.12 -7.35 19.00
C ILE A 320 -12.62 -7.08 19.22
N LYS A 321 -13.29 -7.85 20.09
CA LYS A 321 -14.68 -7.59 20.50
C LYS A 321 -14.80 -6.29 21.31
N TYR A 322 -13.86 -6.05 22.22
CA TYR A 322 -13.82 -4.86 23.04
C TYR A 322 -13.64 -3.60 22.19
N LEU A 323 -12.72 -3.62 21.22
CA LEU A 323 -12.54 -2.51 20.29
C LEU A 323 -13.78 -2.26 19.45
N ASP A 324 -14.41 -3.33 18.96
CA ASP A 324 -15.61 -3.20 18.13
C ASP A 324 -16.79 -2.58 18.88
N HIS A 325 -16.99 -2.99 20.14
CA HIS A 325 -18.08 -2.50 20.99
C HIS A 325 -17.82 -1.10 21.59
N THR A 326 -16.58 -0.80 21.95
CA THR A 326 -16.26 0.38 22.78
C THR A 326 -15.93 1.61 21.94
N PHE A 327 -15.30 1.43 20.78
CA PHE A 327 -14.81 2.53 19.96
C PHE A 327 -15.70 2.76 18.74
N GLU A 328 -15.86 4.03 18.38
CA GLU A 328 -16.47 4.45 17.12
C GLU A 328 -15.76 3.85 15.90
N GLY A 329 -16.45 3.83 14.77
CA GLY A 329 -15.97 3.29 13.49
C GLY A 329 -16.92 2.24 12.93
N PRO A 330 -16.63 1.69 11.74
CA PRO A 330 -17.41 0.62 11.15
C PRO A 330 -17.59 -0.56 12.13
N SER A 331 -18.80 -1.12 12.20
CA SER A 331 -19.06 -2.35 12.96
C SER A 331 -18.42 -3.54 12.27
N LEU A 332 -17.74 -4.39 13.03
CA LEU A 332 -17.12 -5.63 12.57
C LEU A 332 -17.89 -6.88 13.01
N PHE A 333 -19.03 -6.71 13.66
CA PHE A 333 -19.92 -7.81 14.01
C PHE A 333 -21.35 -7.52 13.53
N PRO A 334 -21.98 -8.44 12.77
CA PRO A 334 -23.29 -8.19 12.18
C PRO A 334 -24.37 -7.93 13.24
N GLU A 335 -25.42 -7.22 12.82
CA GLU A 335 -26.69 -7.10 13.55
C GLU A 335 -27.56 -8.36 13.37
N ASP A 336 -27.43 -9.04 12.22
CA ASP A 336 -28.19 -10.26 11.90
C ASP A 336 -27.89 -11.39 12.89
N ASN A 337 -28.94 -11.92 13.53
CA ASN A 337 -28.81 -12.93 14.57
C ASN A 337 -28.15 -14.23 14.08
N ALA A 338 -28.47 -14.71 12.88
CA ALA A 338 -27.90 -15.96 12.36
C ALA A 338 -26.40 -15.79 12.06
N LYS A 339 -26.00 -14.64 11.50
CA LYS A 339 -24.59 -14.31 11.29
C LYS A 339 -23.84 -14.13 12.61
N ARG A 340 -24.48 -13.55 13.64
CA ARG A 340 -23.87 -13.43 14.98
C ARG A 340 -23.65 -14.78 15.64
N GLU A 341 -24.66 -15.64 15.64
CA GLU A 341 -24.55 -16.99 16.22
C GLU A 341 -23.44 -17.80 15.54
N PHE A 342 -23.40 -17.78 14.20
CA PHE A 342 -22.34 -18.45 13.45
C PHE A 342 -20.96 -17.81 13.67
N GLY A 343 -20.90 -16.49 13.76
CA GLY A 343 -19.67 -15.78 14.08
C GLY A 343 -19.10 -16.17 15.44
N GLU A 344 -19.94 -16.30 16.46
CA GLU A 344 -19.51 -16.78 17.79
C GLU A 344 -19.03 -18.24 17.76
N GLU A 345 -19.69 -19.11 16.97
CA GLU A 345 -19.24 -20.48 16.74
C GLU A 345 -17.82 -20.51 16.15
N LEU A 346 -17.59 -19.73 15.08
CA LEU A 346 -16.29 -19.66 14.42
C LEU A 346 -15.21 -19.06 15.33
N LEU A 347 -15.51 -17.99 16.06
CA LEU A 347 -14.55 -17.41 17.02
C LEU A 347 -14.13 -18.44 18.09
N LYS A 348 -15.08 -19.26 18.57
CA LYS A 348 -14.77 -20.37 19.50
C LYS A 348 -13.94 -21.48 18.84
N TYR A 349 -14.17 -21.76 17.55
CA TYR A 349 -13.42 -22.78 16.81
C TYR A 349 -11.96 -22.39 16.54
N THR A 350 -11.59 -21.11 16.65
CA THR A 350 -10.20 -20.66 16.42
C THR A 350 -9.17 -21.40 17.28
N ASP A 351 -9.50 -21.80 18.50
CA ASP A 351 -8.62 -22.58 19.36
C ASP A 351 -8.34 -23.97 18.78
N THR A 352 -9.37 -24.65 18.28
CA THR A 352 -9.23 -25.95 17.61
C THR A 352 -8.39 -25.79 16.35
N PHE A 353 -8.74 -24.83 15.50
CA PHE A 353 -8.00 -24.54 14.27
C PHE A 353 -6.51 -24.31 14.55
N THR A 354 -6.19 -23.35 15.43
CA THR A 354 -4.80 -22.99 15.70
C THR A 354 -4.02 -24.14 16.34
N LYS A 355 -4.59 -24.88 17.29
CA LYS A 355 -3.93 -26.06 17.90
C LYS A 355 -3.59 -27.10 16.85
N THR A 356 -4.52 -27.42 15.95
CA THR A 356 -4.28 -28.39 14.87
C THR A 356 -3.19 -27.91 13.91
N MET A 357 -3.25 -26.65 13.46
CA MET A 357 -2.24 -26.10 12.56
C MET A 357 -0.83 -26.07 13.18
N TRP A 358 -0.72 -25.82 14.50
CA TRP A 358 0.57 -25.90 15.19
C TRP A 358 1.07 -27.33 15.36
N ALA A 359 0.18 -28.28 15.63
CA ALA A 359 0.53 -29.69 15.78
C ALA A 359 1.04 -30.29 14.46
N SER A 360 0.42 -29.90 13.34
CA SER A 360 0.74 -30.43 12.01
C SER A 360 2.18 -30.16 11.57
N LEU A 361 2.82 -29.13 12.11
CA LEU A 361 4.23 -28.81 11.84
C LEU A 361 5.21 -29.91 12.30
N LYS A 362 4.80 -30.76 13.23
CA LYS A 362 5.61 -31.90 13.73
C LYS A 362 5.18 -33.24 13.13
N GLY A 363 4.13 -33.25 12.32
CA GLY A 363 3.53 -34.44 11.75
C GLY A 363 3.53 -34.39 10.22
N ASP A 364 2.44 -34.85 9.62
CA ASP A 364 2.18 -34.68 8.18
C ASP A 364 1.19 -33.54 7.94
N PRO A 365 1.65 -32.35 7.51
CA PRO A 365 0.77 -31.21 7.30
C PRO A 365 -0.35 -31.46 6.30
N PHE A 366 -0.14 -32.31 5.27
CA PHE A 366 -1.15 -32.54 4.24
C PHE A 366 -2.40 -33.20 4.81
N THR A 367 -2.22 -34.24 5.64
CA THR A 367 -3.34 -35.00 6.21
C THR A 367 -3.88 -34.35 7.48
N GLU A 368 -3.02 -33.76 8.31
CA GLU A 368 -3.42 -33.23 9.61
C GLU A 368 -4.14 -31.87 9.53
N THR A 369 -3.80 -31.03 8.55
CA THR A 369 -4.47 -29.72 8.39
C THR A 369 -5.78 -29.81 7.61
N ALA A 370 -5.96 -30.85 6.78
CA ALA A 370 -7.13 -30.97 5.91
C ALA A 370 -8.48 -30.83 6.64
N PRO A 371 -8.74 -31.51 7.78
CA PRO A 371 -10.05 -31.41 8.43
C PRO A 371 -10.41 -30.01 8.90
N VAL A 372 -9.43 -29.24 9.41
CA VAL A 372 -9.68 -27.89 9.90
C VAL A 372 -9.77 -26.89 8.76
N LEU A 373 -9.03 -27.09 7.67
CA LEU A 373 -9.12 -26.27 6.45
C LEU A 373 -10.45 -26.53 5.71
N ASP A 374 -10.89 -27.78 5.64
CA ASP A 374 -12.18 -28.17 5.04
C ASP A 374 -13.35 -27.62 5.85
N TYR A 375 -13.23 -27.56 7.18
CA TYR A 375 -14.22 -26.89 8.01
C TYR A 375 -14.33 -25.39 7.67
N LEU A 376 -13.20 -24.70 7.45
CA LEU A 376 -13.22 -23.29 7.05
C LEU A 376 -13.77 -23.10 5.63
N GLU A 377 -13.38 -23.94 4.67
CA GLU A 377 -13.94 -23.94 3.31
C GLU A 377 -15.46 -24.07 3.35
N ASN A 378 -15.99 -25.06 4.08
CA ASN A 378 -17.43 -25.26 4.24
C ASN A 378 -18.11 -24.08 4.95
N SER A 379 -17.43 -23.45 5.90
CA SER A 379 -17.95 -22.27 6.60
C SER A 379 -18.11 -21.06 5.67
N LEU A 380 -17.22 -20.90 4.69
CA LEU A 380 -17.29 -19.83 3.69
C LEU A 380 -18.42 -20.03 2.65
N TYR A 381 -19.08 -21.19 2.60
CA TYR A 381 -20.31 -21.39 1.82
C TYR A 381 -21.58 -21.00 2.57
N LYS A 382 -21.51 -20.70 3.87
CA LYS A 382 -22.69 -20.50 4.71
C LYS A 382 -23.54 -19.30 4.30
N PHE A 383 -22.89 -18.23 3.85
CA PHE A 383 -23.52 -16.99 3.40
C PHE A 383 -23.00 -16.65 2.00
N ASP A 384 -23.90 -16.26 1.10
CA ASP A 384 -23.64 -16.01 -0.32
C ASP A 384 -23.64 -14.51 -0.68
N ASP A 385 -23.86 -13.63 0.31
CA ASP A 385 -23.90 -12.18 0.16
C ASP A 385 -22.53 -11.49 0.28
N GLY A 386 -21.45 -12.27 0.23
CA GLY A 386 -20.10 -11.78 0.06
C GLY A 386 -19.02 -12.85 0.26
N PRO A 387 -17.74 -12.48 0.14
CA PRO A 387 -16.62 -13.43 0.13
C PRO A 387 -16.07 -13.76 1.53
N PHE A 388 -16.57 -13.13 2.58
CA PHE A 388 -16.09 -13.28 3.96
C PHE A 388 -16.89 -14.33 4.75
N PHE A 389 -16.38 -14.76 5.90
CA PHE A 389 -17.02 -15.82 6.70
C PHE A 389 -18.49 -15.52 7.06
N LEU A 390 -18.82 -14.24 7.23
CA LEU A 390 -20.18 -13.78 7.53
C LEU A 390 -20.81 -13.02 6.33
N GLY A 391 -20.31 -13.24 5.11
CA GLY A 391 -20.65 -12.47 3.90
C GLY A 391 -19.81 -11.20 3.79
N GLN A 392 -19.96 -10.28 4.76
CA GLN A 392 -19.13 -9.07 4.90
C GLN A 392 -17.93 -9.28 5.84
N PHE A 393 -16.90 -8.45 5.68
CA PHE A 393 -15.72 -8.45 6.54
C PHE A 393 -16.09 -8.24 8.01
N SER A 394 -15.51 -9.05 8.88
CA SER A 394 -15.92 -9.15 10.28
C SER A 394 -14.78 -9.51 11.23
N LEU A 395 -15.09 -9.51 12.53
CA LEU A 395 -14.19 -10.00 13.59
C LEU A 395 -13.72 -11.44 13.35
N VAL A 396 -14.54 -12.28 12.71
CA VAL A 396 -14.17 -13.66 12.36
C VAL A 396 -12.98 -13.64 11.41
N ASP A 397 -13.03 -12.83 10.35
CA ASP A 397 -11.96 -12.74 9.36
C ASP A 397 -10.65 -12.25 10.02
N THR A 398 -10.75 -11.24 10.89
CA THR A 398 -9.60 -10.73 11.65
C THR A 398 -8.99 -11.79 12.57
N ALA A 399 -9.79 -12.73 13.09
CA ALA A 399 -9.34 -13.77 14.00
C ALA A 399 -8.56 -14.88 13.29
N TYR A 400 -8.91 -15.19 12.04
CA TYR A 400 -8.30 -16.26 11.25
C TYR A 400 -7.13 -15.82 10.37
N ILE A 401 -7.22 -14.64 9.72
CA ILE A 401 -6.22 -14.25 8.71
C ILE A 401 -4.78 -14.24 9.20
N PRO A 402 -4.42 -13.81 10.43
CA PRO A 402 -3.03 -13.82 10.85
C PRO A 402 -2.43 -15.23 10.90
N PHE A 403 -3.25 -16.24 11.19
CA PHE A 403 -2.81 -17.62 11.24
C PHE A 403 -2.75 -18.23 9.84
N ILE A 404 -3.80 -18.03 9.03
CA ILE A 404 -3.83 -18.53 7.66
C ILE A 404 -2.68 -17.94 6.84
N GLU A 405 -2.39 -16.64 6.97
CA GLU A 405 -1.23 -15.97 6.35
C GLU A 405 0.07 -16.71 6.66
N ARG A 406 0.35 -16.96 7.94
CA ARG A 406 1.59 -17.61 8.38
C ARG A 406 1.68 -19.05 7.91
N PHE A 407 0.61 -19.82 8.08
CA PHE A 407 0.62 -21.23 7.70
C PHE A 407 0.63 -21.43 6.18
N GLN A 408 -0.04 -20.58 5.40
CA GLN A 408 0.05 -20.61 3.94
C GLN A 408 1.52 -20.48 3.49
N ILE A 409 2.24 -19.49 4.03
CA ILE A 409 3.64 -19.24 3.71
C ILE A 409 4.51 -20.42 4.17
N VAL A 410 4.40 -20.82 5.44
CA VAL A 410 5.28 -21.83 6.04
C VAL A 410 5.07 -23.21 5.43
N LEU A 411 3.81 -23.63 5.23
CA LEU A 411 3.48 -24.94 4.68
C LEU A 411 3.88 -25.03 3.20
N ASN A 412 3.67 -23.97 2.43
CA ASN A 412 4.11 -23.95 1.04
C ASN A 412 5.66 -23.95 0.94
N GLU A 413 6.34 -23.11 1.72
CA GLU A 413 7.79 -22.97 1.63
C GLU A 413 8.53 -24.21 2.15
N LEU A 414 8.16 -24.71 3.33
CA LEU A 414 8.90 -25.77 4.01
C LEU A 414 8.39 -27.18 3.69
N PHE A 415 7.10 -27.34 3.40
CA PHE A 415 6.47 -28.65 3.23
C PHE A 415 5.87 -28.88 1.85
N LYS A 416 5.91 -27.88 0.95
CA LYS A 416 5.28 -27.91 -0.38
C LYS A 416 3.79 -28.23 -0.34
N CYS A 417 3.13 -27.83 0.75
CA CYS A 417 1.72 -28.02 0.98
C CYS A 417 0.96 -26.73 0.70
N ASP A 418 0.11 -26.77 -0.34
CA ASP A 418 -0.79 -25.67 -0.69
C ASP A 418 -2.13 -25.84 0.04
N ILE A 419 -2.39 -24.98 1.02
CA ILE A 419 -3.62 -25.01 1.82
C ILE A 419 -4.88 -24.64 1.00
N THR A 420 -4.71 -24.02 -0.17
CA THR A 420 -5.81 -23.60 -1.06
C THR A 420 -6.19 -24.65 -2.09
N ALA A 421 -5.37 -25.71 -2.24
CA ALA A 421 -5.68 -26.83 -3.10
C ALA A 421 -7.04 -27.44 -2.71
N GLU A 422 -7.94 -27.55 -3.69
CA GLU A 422 -9.32 -28.05 -3.54
C GLU A 422 -10.22 -27.19 -2.61
N ARG A 423 -9.79 -25.97 -2.26
CA ARG A 423 -10.53 -25.04 -1.37
C ARG A 423 -10.73 -23.67 -2.04
N PRO A 424 -11.59 -23.59 -3.08
CA PRO A 424 -11.77 -22.38 -3.85
C PRO A 424 -12.35 -21.21 -3.04
N LYS A 425 -13.21 -21.43 -2.04
CA LYS A 425 -13.71 -20.34 -1.19
C LYS A 425 -12.62 -19.79 -0.29
N LEU A 426 -11.79 -20.65 0.29
CA LEU A 426 -10.63 -20.23 1.07
C LEU A 426 -9.64 -19.42 0.21
N SER A 427 -9.39 -19.86 -1.03
CA SER A 427 -8.57 -19.10 -1.98
C SER A 427 -9.14 -17.71 -2.24
N ALA A 428 -10.43 -17.62 -2.61
CA ALA A 428 -11.11 -16.36 -2.85
C ALA A 428 -11.12 -15.46 -1.61
N TRP A 429 -11.32 -16.04 -0.42
CA TRP A 429 -11.27 -15.31 0.84
C TRP A 429 -9.88 -14.72 1.11
N ILE A 430 -8.80 -15.47 0.86
CA ILE A 430 -7.43 -14.95 0.98
C ILE A 430 -7.19 -13.79 -0.01
N GLU A 431 -7.65 -13.92 -1.26
CA GLU A 431 -7.54 -12.86 -2.26
C GLU A 431 -8.25 -11.57 -1.81
N GLU A 432 -9.50 -11.69 -1.33
CA GLU A 432 -10.28 -10.55 -0.84
C GLU A 432 -9.67 -9.93 0.41
N MET A 433 -9.15 -10.75 1.33
CA MET A 433 -8.40 -10.25 2.49
C MET A 433 -7.20 -9.40 2.05
N ASN A 434 -6.44 -9.82 1.04
CA ASN A 434 -5.28 -9.05 0.54
C ASN A 434 -5.66 -7.73 -0.17
N LYS A 435 -6.95 -7.45 -0.37
CA LYS A 435 -7.44 -6.14 -0.85
C LYS A 435 -7.77 -5.17 0.29
N ILE A 436 -7.78 -5.63 1.55
CA ILE A 436 -8.10 -4.82 2.72
C ILE A 436 -6.83 -4.12 3.24
N ASP A 437 -6.73 -2.81 3.02
CA ASP A 437 -5.60 -1.97 3.47
C ASP A 437 -5.29 -2.15 4.96
N ALA A 438 -6.34 -2.19 5.80
CA ALA A 438 -6.20 -2.38 7.24
C ALA A 438 -5.53 -3.71 7.62
N TYR A 439 -5.62 -4.74 6.78
CA TYR A 439 -4.88 -5.99 6.97
C TYR A 439 -3.50 -5.94 6.33
N VAL A 440 -3.39 -5.49 5.09
CA VAL A 440 -2.12 -5.42 4.34
C VAL A 440 -1.05 -4.66 5.11
N GLN A 441 -1.45 -3.57 5.81
CA GLN A 441 -0.57 -2.77 6.67
C GLN A 441 0.03 -3.54 7.85
N THR A 442 -0.52 -4.68 8.23
CA THR A 442 -0.13 -5.43 9.44
C THR A 442 0.72 -6.66 9.13
N LYS A 443 0.89 -7.00 7.84
CA LYS A 443 1.60 -8.21 7.40
C LYS A 443 3.06 -8.19 7.83
N THR A 444 3.57 -9.37 8.19
CA THR A 444 4.98 -9.60 8.50
C THR A 444 5.72 -10.02 7.24
N ASP A 445 7.01 -9.71 7.13
CA ASP A 445 7.82 -10.17 5.99
C ASP A 445 7.83 -11.70 5.90
N SER A 446 7.58 -12.25 4.71
CA SER A 446 7.45 -13.70 4.52
C SER A 446 8.74 -14.46 4.88
N LYS A 447 9.93 -13.87 4.65
CA LYS A 447 11.20 -14.50 5.04
C LYS A 447 11.35 -14.50 6.55
N GLU A 448 10.99 -13.40 7.22
CA GLU A 448 10.97 -13.33 8.67
C GLU A 448 10.05 -14.40 9.27
N ILE A 449 8.84 -14.58 8.73
CA ILE A 449 7.91 -15.65 9.15
C ILE A 449 8.58 -17.02 9.03
N VAL A 450 9.14 -17.34 7.86
CA VAL A 450 9.79 -18.65 7.62
C VAL A 450 10.94 -18.88 8.60
N GLU A 451 11.79 -17.88 8.84
CA GLU A 451 12.92 -18.00 9.77
C GLU A 451 12.46 -18.19 11.23
N ILE A 452 11.39 -17.50 11.67
CA ILE A 452 10.79 -17.71 12.99
C ILE A 452 10.30 -19.15 13.14
N PHE A 453 9.62 -19.69 12.13
CA PHE A 453 9.09 -21.05 12.20
C PHE A 453 10.19 -22.11 12.12
N LYS A 454 11.24 -21.92 11.31
CA LYS A 454 12.42 -22.80 11.31
C LYS A 454 13.04 -22.91 12.71
N ARG A 455 13.20 -21.79 13.43
CA ARG A 455 13.72 -21.80 14.81
C ARG A 455 12.84 -22.59 15.79
N LYS A 456 11.54 -22.77 15.50
CA LYS A 456 10.60 -23.54 16.34
C LYS A 456 10.51 -25.02 15.95
N LEU A 457 11.00 -25.39 14.77
CA LEU A 457 11.02 -26.76 14.26
C LEU A 457 12.28 -27.54 14.67
N ILE A 458 13.36 -26.82 14.99
CA ILE A 458 14.58 -27.33 15.62
C ILE A 458 14.34 -27.40 17.14
#